data_AF-L8LQR3-F1
#
_entry.id   AF-L8LQR3-F1
#
_cell.length_a   1.000
_cell.length_b   1.000
_cell.length_c   1.000
_cell.angle_alpha   90.00
_cell.angle_beta   90.00
_cell.angle_gamma   90.00
#
_symmetry.space_group_name_H-M   'P 1'
#
loop_
_entity.id
_entity.type
_entity.pdbx_description
1 polymer ?
#
loop_
_entity_poly.entity_id
_entity_poly.type
_entity_poly.pdbx_seq_one_letter_code
_entity_poly.pdbx_strand_id
1 'polypeptide(L)' 'MWDLSNLETKMREYLDSGLRLGWLINPQNQQVIIYRPSQNPAIFDLPTVLEGETVLIGFKLYLSQF' A
#
# COMPACT_ATOMS: atom_id res chain seq x y z
N MET A 1 15.66 -14.56 0.95
CA MET A 1 14.25 -14.91 0.71
C MET A 1 13.45 -13.92 1.52
N TRP A 2 12.97 -12.85 0.90
CA TRP A 2 12.17 -11.85 1.62
C TRP A 2 10.86 -12.51 2.00
N ASP A 3 10.61 -12.62 3.30
CA ASP A 3 9.43 -13.30 3.79
C ASP A 3 8.26 -12.30 3.76
N LEU A 4 7.41 -12.40 2.75
CA LEU A 4 6.20 -11.57 2.60
C LEU A 4 5.33 -11.62 3.86
N SER A 5 5.39 -12.72 4.63
CA SER A 5 4.67 -12.85 5.90
C SER A 5 5.11 -11.85 6.97
N ASN A 6 6.40 -11.49 7.02
CA ASN A 6 6.91 -10.48 7.94
C ASN A 6 6.40 -9.08 7.56
N LEU A 7 6.20 -8.84 6.26
CA LEU A 7 5.75 -7.55 5.75
C LEU A 7 4.26 -7.34 6.01
N GLU A 8 3.44 -8.38 5.80
CA GLU A 8 2.02 -8.36 6.18
C GLU A 8 1.84 -8.17 7.68
N THR A 9 2.67 -8.82 8.50
CA THR A 9 2.65 -8.65 9.96
C THR A 9 2.93 -7.20 10.35
N LYS A 10 3.97 -6.58 9.79
CA LYS A 10 4.25 -5.16 10.03
C LYS A 10 3.13 -4.24 9.57
N MET A 11 2.49 -4.52 8.44
CA MET A 11 1.37 -3.72 7.97
C MET A 11 0.18 -3.79 8.93
N ARG A 12 -0.06 -4.95 9.56
CA ARG A 12 -1.05 -5.09 10.61
C ARG A 12 -0.69 -4.28 11.85
N GLU A 13 0.56 -4.34 12.31
CA GLU A 13 1.03 -3.52 13.44
C GLU A 13 0.84 -2.02 13.19
N TYR A 14 1.11 -1.54 11.98
CA TYR A 14 0.85 -0.15 11.62
C TYR A 14 -0.63 0.21 11.63
N LEU A 15 -1.50 -0.65 11.09
CA LEU A 15 -2.95 -0.47 11.14
C LEU A 15 -3.46 -0.41 12.59
N ASP A 16 -3.01 -1.33 13.43
CA ASP A 16 -3.33 -1.38 14.86
C ASP A 16 -2.83 -0.13 15.61
N SER A 17 -1.74 0.48 15.12
CA SER A 17 -1.19 1.74 15.63
C SER A 17 -1.88 2.99 15.09
N GLY A 18 -2.95 2.85 14.30
CA GLY A 18 -3.75 3.96 13.80
C GLY A 18 -3.37 4.50 12.41
N LEU A 19 -2.60 3.74 11.62
CA LEU A 19 -2.33 4.07 10.21
C LEU A 19 -3.64 4.16 9.43
N ARG A 20 -3.88 5.31 8.76
CA ARG A 20 -5.12 5.53 7.98
C ARG A 20 -5.00 5.16 6.50
N LEU A 21 -3.80 5.22 5.94
CA LEU A 21 -3.53 4.87 4.55
C LEU A 21 -2.07 4.43 4.44
N GLY A 22 -1.83 3.26 3.86
CA GLY A 22 -0.49 2.75 3.61
C GLY A 22 -0.37 2.18 2.21
N TRP A 23 0.79 2.39 1.58
CA TRP A 23 1.12 1.79 0.29
C TRP A 23 2.33 0.89 0.45
N LEU A 24 2.17 -0.37 0.10
CA LEU A 24 3.22 -1.35 0.02
C LEU A 24 3.59 -1.57 -1.44
N ILE A 25 4.71 -1.01 -1.87
CA ILE A 25 5.22 -1.18 -3.23
C ILE A 25 5.98 -2.50 -3.28
N ASN A 26 5.58 -3.37 -4.21
CA ASN A 26 6.21 -4.65 -4.49
C ASN A 26 6.85 -4.63 -5.90
N PRO A 27 8.15 -4.28 -6.00
CA PRO A 27 8.83 -4.22 -7.30
C PRO A 27 8.97 -5.58 -7.99
N GLN A 28 9.00 -6.68 -7.24
CA GLN A 28 9.18 -8.02 -7.81
C GLN A 28 7.98 -8.43 -8.67
N ASN A 29 6.78 -8.07 -8.23
CA ASN A 29 5.53 -8.36 -8.94
C ASN A 29 5.02 -7.14 -9.73
N GLN A 30 5.73 -6.01 -9.70
CA GLN A 30 5.30 -4.74 -10.29
C GLN A 30 3.90 -4.33 -9.80
N GLN A 31 3.69 -4.39 -8.48
CA GLN A 31 2.41 -4.18 -7.83
C GLN A 31 2.51 -3.19 -6.67
N VAL A 32 1.38 -2.59 -6.33
CA VAL A 32 1.18 -1.85 -5.09
C VAL A 32 0.02 -2.45 -4.34
N ILE A 33 0.20 -2.73 -3.05
CA ILE A 33 -0.86 -3.11 -2.14
C ILE A 33 -1.23 -1.90 -1.28
N ILE A 34 -2.51 -1.53 -1.26
CA ILE A 34 -3.05 -0.42 -0.50
C ILE A 34 -3.74 -0.95 0.76
N TYR A 35 -3.31 -0.46 1.92
CA TYR A 35 -3.84 -0.79 3.23
C TYR A 35 -4.67 0.37 3.78
N ARG A 36 -5.86 0.04 4.30
CA ARG A 36 -6.79 0.97 4.95
C ARG A 36 -7.34 0.33 6.23
N PRO A 37 -7.68 1.12 7.26
CA PRO A 37 -8.35 0.61 8.45
C PRO A 37 -9.61 -0.17 8.12
N SER A 38 -9.79 -1.32 8.77
CA SER A 38 -11.01 -2.14 8.67
C SER A 38 -11.38 -2.59 7.25
N GLN A 39 -10.42 -2.58 6.32
CA GLN A 39 -10.61 -3.06 4.95
C GLN A 39 -9.54 -4.07 4.57
N ASN A 40 -9.90 -5.01 3.69
CA ASN A 40 -8.91 -5.90 3.11
C ASN A 40 -7.93 -5.11 2.23
N PRO A 41 -6.64 -5.49 2.21
CA PRO A 41 -5.66 -4.85 1.34
C PRO A 41 -6.07 -4.97 -0.14
N ALA A 42 -5.94 -3.90 -0.89
CA ALA A 42 -6.29 -3.86 -2.32
C ALA A 42 -5.00 -3.87 -3.16
N ILE A 43 -4.92 -4.76 -4.14
CA ILE A 43 -3.73 -4.92 -4.99
C ILE A 43 -3.98 -4.24 -6.33
N PHE A 44 -2.99 -3.47 -6.80
CA PHE A 44 -2.99 -2.81 -8.10
C PHE A 44 -1.70 -3.10 -8.84
N ASP A 45 -1.79 -3.45 -10.12
CA ASP A 45 -0.63 -3.59 -11.00
C ASP A 45 -0.11 -2.23 -11.46
N LEU A 46 1.18 -2.15 -11.75
CA LEU A 46 1.82 -0.96 -12.33
C LEU A 46 1.70 -0.95 -13.86
N PRO A 47 1.59 0.24 -14.49
CA PRO A 47 1.61 1.57 -13.88
C PRO A 47 0.26 1.93 -13.23
N THR A 48 0.32 2.75 -12.17
CA THR A 48 -0.89 3.21 -11.47
C THR A 48 -0.75 4.62 -10.91
N VAL A 49 -1.87 5.23 -10.56
CA VAL A 49 -1.92 6.49 -9.79
C VAL A 49 -2.41 6.17 -8.39
N LEU A 50 -1.57 6.45 -7.40
CA LEU A 50 -1.96 6.39 -5.99
C LEU A 50 -2.58 7.71 -5.58
N GLU A 51 -3.75 7.64 -4.94
CA GLU A 51 -4.46 8.80 -4.43
C GLU A 51 -4.39 8.85 -2.91
N GLY A 52 -4.24 10.05 -2.37
CA GLY A 52 -4.21 10.29 -0.92
C GLY A 52 -5.57 10.19 -0.22
N GLU A 53 -6.66 10.02 -0.98
CA GLU A 53 -8.04 9.89 -0.50
C GLU A 53 -8.40 10.99 0.52
N THR A 54 -9.05 10.60 1.62
CA THR A 54 -9.45 11.51 2.71
C THR A 54 -8.31 11.82 3.68
N VAL A 55 -7.16 11.13 3.57
CA VAL A 55 -6.01 11.30 4.46
C VAL A 55 -5.08 12.40 3.96
N LEU A 56 -4.81 12.43 2.66
CA LEU A 56 -3.99 13.41 1.94
C LEU A 56 -4.80 13.94 0.76
N ILE A 57 -5.79 14.78 1.05
CA ILE A 57 -6.74 15.29 0.06
C ILE A 57 -5.99 16.00 -1.08
N GLY A 58 -6.27 15.58 -2.32
CA GLY A 58 -5.66 16.14 -3.53
C GLY A 58 -4.28 15.58 -3.87
N PHE A 59 -3.70 14.72 -3.03
CA PHE A 59 -2.44 14.05 -3.35
C PHE A 59 -2.66 13.00 -4.44
N LYS A 60 -1.80 13.03 -5.46
CA LYS A 60 -1.72 12.04 -6.53
C LYS A 60 -0.26 11.73 -6.82
N LEU A 61 0.08 10.44 -6.85
CA LEU A 61 1.41 9.95 -7.19
C LEU A 61 1.28 8.96 -8.34
N TYR A 62 1.84 9.31 -9.49
CA TYR A 62 2.00 8.37 -10.59
C TYR A 62 3.22 7.47 -10.33
N LEU A 63 3.00 6.15 -10.31
CA LEU A 63 4.06 5.15 -10.24
C LEU A 63 4.16 4.44 -11.59
N SER A 64 5.34 4.56 -12.21
CA SER A 64 5.70 3.78 -13.38
C SER A 64 6.11 2.36 -12.98
N GLN A 65 6.32 1.51 -13.98
CA GLN A 65 7.06 0.27 -13.78
C GLN A 65 8.53 0.57 -13.42
N PHE A 66 9.17 -0.32 -12.66
CA PHE A 66 10.54 -0.18 -12.15
C PHE A 66 11.44 -1.32 -12.62
#